data_AF-A0A961WU14-F1
#
_entry.id   AF-A0A961WU14-F1
#
_cell.length_a   1.000
_cell.length_b   1.000
_cell.length_c   1.000
_cell.angle_alpha   90.00
_cell.angle_beta   90.00
_cell.angle_gamma   90.00
#
_symmetry.space_group_name_H-M   'P 1'
#
loop_
_entity.id
_entity.type
_entity.pdbx_description
1 polymer ?
#
loop_
_entity_poly.entity_id
_entity_poly.type
_entity_poly.pdbx_seq_one_letter_code
_entity_poly.pdbx_strand_id
1 'polypeptide(L)'
;SDFKTNEYAGLLGGRQFEPVEENPMIGFRGASRYYSAQYRDGFALECQAIRRLREDMGFDNVIVMIPFCRSTAEADRVLDVMAENGLRRGENGLKIYVMCEIPANVVLAGAFARRFDGFSIGSNDLTQLTLGVDRDSELLSDLFDEQDEAVKWMISNVIREAHAAGAKVGLCGQAP
;
A
#
# COMPACT_ATOMS: atom_id res chain seq x y z
N SER A 1 6.18 -5.61 -2.82
CA SER A 1 5.13 -6.57 -3.23
C SER A 1 3.88 -6.46 -2.36
N ASP A 2 2.66 -6.57 -2.89
CA ASP A 2 1.45 -6.60 -2.04
C ASP A 2 0.91 -8.00 -1.70
N PHE A 3 1.70 -9.06 -1.92
CA PHE A 3 1.26 -10.42 -1.64
C PHE A 3 0.93 -10.66 -0.17
N LYS A 4 -0.17 -11.38 0.03
CA LYS A 4 -0.59 -12.00 1.29
C LYS A 4 0.31 -13.20 1.62
N THR A 5 0.30 -13.65 2.86
CA THR A 5 1.05 -14.84 3.33
C THR A 5 0.72 -16.09 2.52
N ASN A 6 -0.56 -16.34 2.23
CA ASN A 6 -1.02 -17.48 1.43
C ASN A 6 -0.54 -17.45 -0.03
N GLU A 7 -0.41 -16.27 -0.63
CA GLU A 7 0.14 -16.10 -1.98
C GLU A 7 1.65 -16.36 -2.02
N TYR A 8 2.39 -15.82 -1.04
CA TYR A 8 3.81 -16.14 -0.86
C TYR A 8 4.04 -17.63 -0.61
N ALA A 9 3.18 -18.28 0.19
CA ALA A 9 3.23 -19.71 0.43
C ALA A 9 3.03 -20.55 -0.83
N GLY A 10 2.37 -19.99 -1.86
CA GLY A 10 2.18 -20.60 -3.17
C GLY A 10 3.43 -20.62 -4.05
N LEU A 11 4.45 -19.80 -3.75
CA LEU A 11 5.72 -19.80 -4.48
C LEU A 11 6.56 -21.05 -4.17
N LEU A 12 7.46 -21.40 -5.08
CA LEU A 12 8.40 -22.51 -4.88
C LEU A 12 9.25 -22.24 -3.62
N GLY A 13 9.10 -23.09 -2.60
CA GLY A 13 9.79 -22.96 -1.31
C GLY A 13 9.09 -22.03 -0.30
N GLY A 14 8.00 -21.35 -0.66
CA GLY A 14 7.37 -20.33 0.18
C GLY A 14 6.70 -20.87 1.45
N ARG A 15 6.09 -22.05 1.40
CA ARG A 15 5.32 -22.63 2.53
C ARG A 15 6.09 -22.74 3.85
N GLN A 16 7.42 -22.84 3.81
CA GLN A 16 8.24 -22.97 5.02
C GLN A 16 8.50 -21.63 5.71
N PHE A 17 8.31 -20.51 5.00
CA PHE A 17 8.57 -19.16 5.49
C PHE A 17 7.30 -18.38 5.83
N GLU A 18 6.14 -18.87 5.41
CA GLU A 18 4.87 -18.16 5.56
C GLU A 18 3.97 -18.82 6.60
N PRO A 19 3.61 -18.12 7.69
CA PRO A 19 2.66 -18.64 8.66
C PRO A 19 1.26 -18.76 8.03
N VAL A 20 0.48 -19.72 8.53
CA VAL A 20 -0.94 -19.81 8.19
C VAL A 20 -1.70 -18.76 8.99
N GLU A 21 -2.44 -17.91 8.30
CA GLU A 21 -3.31 -16.89 8.89
C GLU A 21 -4.77 -17.19 8.57
N GLU A 22 -5.65 -17.07 9.56
CA GLU A 22 -7.11 -17.26 9.38
C GLU A 22 -7.71 -16.21 8.43
N ASN A 23 -7.17 -14.99 8.42
CA ASN A 23 -7.64 -13.89 7.57
C ASN A 23 -6.47 -13.22 6.84
N PRO A 24 -5.93 -13.84 5.76
CA PRO A 24 -4.74 -13.32 5.06
C PRO A 24 -4.92 -11.91 4.48
N MET A 25 -6.16 -11.50 4.18
CA MET A 25 -6.47 -10.16 3.66
C MET A 25 -5.98 -9.04 4.61
N ILE A 26 -6.19 -9.19 5.92
CA ILE A 26 -5.78 -8.24 6.95
C ILE A 26 -4.49 -8.65 7.69
N GLY A 27 -3.84 -9.72 7.23
CA GLY A 27 -2.67 -10.34 7.86
C GLY A 27 -1.31 -9.72 7.52
N PHE A 28 -0.26 -10.53 7.55
CA PHE A 28 1.13 -10.12 7.38
C PHE A 28 1.49 -9.79 5.92
N ARG A 29 1.14 -8.56 5.51
CA ARG A 29 1.33 -8.01 4.15
C ARG A 29 1.63 -6.50 4.12
N GLY A 30 1.96 -5.99 2.93
CA GLY A 30 2.25 -4.58 2.66
C GLY A 30 3.32 -3.99 3.58
N ALA A 31 3.14 -2.73 3.99
CA ALA A 31 4.12 -1.99 4.80
C ALA A 31 4.62 -2.78 6.02
N SER A 32 3.72 -3.49 6.72
CA SER A 32 4.04 -4.27 7.91
C SER A 32 5.09 -5.36 7.69
N ARG A 33 5.08 -5.94 6.48
CA ARG A 33 6.03 -6.97 6.07
C ARG A 33 7.40 -6.36 5.79
N TYR A 34 7.44 -5.19 5.16
CA TYR A 34 8.69 -4.59 4.68
C TYR A 34 9.66 -4.18 5.78
N TYR A 35 9.16 -3.71 6.94
CA TYR A 35 10.01 -3.35 8.07
C TYR A 35 10.21 -4.50 9.08
N SER A 36 9.55 -5.65 8.88
CA SER A 36 9.65 -6.78 9.80
C SER A 36 11.00 -7.48 9.69
N ALA A 37 11.58 -7.87 10.83
CA ALA A 37 12.82 -8.64 10.87
C ALA A 37 12.74 -9.97 10.09
N GLN A 38 11.53 -10.51 9.87
CA GLN A 38 11.32 -11.75 9.12
C GLN A 38 11.47 -11.58 7.60
N TYR A 39 11.32 -10.36 7.07
CA TYR A 39 11.25 -10.12 5.62
C TYR A 39 12.04 -8.89 5.14
N ARG A 40 12.62 -8.09 6.04
CA ARG A 40 13.36 -6.86 5.68
C ARG A 40 14.44 -7.09 4.61
N ASP A 41 15.14 -8.22 4.66
CA ASP A 41 16.14 -8.58 3.65
C ASP A 41 15.52 -8.85 2.27
N GLY A 42 14.32 -9.43 2.23
CA GLY A 42 13.55 -9.59 1.00
C GLY A 42 13.12 -8.24 0.42
N PHE A 43 12.70 -7.30 1.27
CA PHE A 43 12.37 -5.94 0.83
C PHE A 43 13.60 -5.14 0.38
N ALA A 44 14.78 -5.38 0.95
CA ALA A 44 16.04 -4.79 0.49
C ALA A 44 16.35 -5.18 -0.97
N LEU A 45 16.04 -6.41 -1.37
CA LEU A 45 16.18 -6.85 -2.78
C LEU A 45 15.23 -6.09 -3.71
N GLU A 46 13.99 -5.84 -3.30
CA GLU A 46 13.06 -4.99 -4.07
C GLU A 46 13.60 -3.56 -4.20
N CYS A 47 14.13 -2.99 -3.12
CA CYS A 47 14.74 -1.66 -3.13
C CYS A 47 15.94 -1.60 -4.09
N GLN A 48 16.81 -2.61 -4.07
CA GLN A 48 17.96 -2.70 -4.97
C GLN A 48 17.52 -2.74 -6.44
N ALA A 49 16.46 -3.49 -6.76
CA ALA A 49 15.91 -3.54 -8.11
C ALA A 49 15.40 -2.16 -8.57
N ILE A 50 14.69 -1.43 -7.71
CA ILE A 50 14.23 -0.07 -8.01
C ILE A 50 15.39 0.90 -8.17
N ARG A 51 16.43 0.81 -7.33
CA ARG A 51 17.64 1.65 -7.49
C ARG A 51 18.31 1.42 -8.82
N ARG A 52 18.57 0.16 -9.18
CA ARG A 52 19.13 -0.19 -10.50
C ARG A 52 18.29 0.39 -11.65
N LEU A 53 16.98 0.27 -11.56
CA LEU A 53 16.05 0.81 -12.57
C LEU A 53 16.18 2.34 -12.72
N ARG A 54 16.31 3.07 -11.62
CA ARG A 54 16.38 4.54 -11.63
C ARG A 54 17.78 5.07 -11.93
N GLU A 55 18.80 4.52 -11.27
CA GLU A 55 20.18 5.02 -11.27
C GLU A 55 20.98 4.49 -12.46
N ASP A 56 20.89 3.19 -12.77
CA ASP A 56 21.70 2.59 -13.83
C ASP A 56 21.00 2.64 -15.20
N MET A 57 19.67 2.47 -15.20
CA MET A 57 18.87 2.41 -16.42
C MET A 57 18.23 3.76 -16.78
N GLY A 58 18.28 4.75 -15.89
CA GLY A 58 17.85 6.13 -16.14
C GLY A 58 16.33 6.36 -16.12
N PHE A 59 15.53 5.45 -15.56
CA PHE A 59 14.07 5.62 -15.46
C PHE A 59 13.69 6.46 -14.23
N ASP A 60 14.03 7.75 -14.26
CA ASP A 60 13.78 8.71 -13.17
C ASP A 60 12.29 9.03 -12.96
N ASN A 61 11.44 8.70 -13.95
CA ASN A 61 9.99 8.86 -13.95
C ASN A 61 9.23 7.84 -13.08
N VAL A 62 9.92 6.81 -12.58
CA VAL A 62 9.31 5.77 -11.73
C VAL A 62 8.97 6.32 -10.34
N ILE A 63 7.72 6.11 -9.94
CA ILE A 63 7.21 6.44 -8.60
C ILE A 63 7.00 5.13 -7.85
N VAL A 64 7.54 5.04 -6.63
CA VAL A 64 7.34 3.86 -5.77
C VAL A 64 6.08 4.05 -4.95
N MET A 65 5.28 2.99 -4.79
CA MET A 65 4.06 3.02 -4.00
C MET A 65 4.10 1.98 -2.89
N ILE A 66 3.77 2.40 -1.67
CA ILE A 66 3.68 1.52 -0.50
C ILE A 66 2.23 1.07 -0.29
N PRO A 67 1.93 -0.23 -0.43
CA PRO A 67 0.62 -0.79 -0.12
C PRO A 67 0.47 -1.10 1.38
N PHE A 68 -0.78 -1.22 1.80
CA PHE A 68 -1.27 -1.71 3.08
C PHE A 68 -0.59 -1.07 4.30
N CYS A 69 -0.40 0.26 4.24
CA CYS A 69 0.23 1.05 5.31
C CYS A 69 -0.82 1.50 6.33
N ARG A 70 -0.89 0.82 7.48
CA ARG A 70 -2.00 0.94 8.44
C ARG A 70 -1.95 2.19 9.29
N SER A 71 -0.76 2.74 9.52
CA SER A 71 -0.58 3.91 10.37
C SER A 71 0.56 4.80 9.91
N THR A 72 0.59 6.03 10.42
CA THR A 72 1.72 6.94 10.20
C THR A 72 3.03 6.42 10.79
N ALA A 73 2.96 5.64 11.88
CA ALA A 73 4.14 4.99 12.46
C ALA A 73 4.66 3.84 11.59
N GLU A 74 3.79 3.12 10.87
CA GLU A 74 4.23 2.18 9.84
C GLU A 74 4.86 2.91 8.66
N ALA A 75 4.27 4.03 8.24
CA ALA A 75 4.79 4.85 7.15
C ALA A 75 6.21 5.35 7.46
N ASP A 76 6.46 5.82 8.68
CA ASP A 76 7.81 6.25 9.08
C ASP A 76 8.80 5.07 9.01
N ARG A 77 8.44 3.91 9.57
CA ARG A 77 9.31 2.72 9.56
C ARG A 77 9.64 2.20 8.16
N VAL A 78 8.67 2.14 7.25
CA VAL A 78 8.94 1.66 5.89
C VAL A 78 9.78 2.66 5.09
N LEU A 79 9.54 3.96 5.27
CA LEU A 79 10.34 5.02 4.62
C LEU A 79 11.79 5.00 5.13
N ASP A 80 12.01 4.73 6.42
CA ASP A 80 13.35 4.56 6.99
C ASP A 80 14.06 3.36 6.36
N VAL A 81 13.39 2.21 6.25
CA VAL A 81 13.95 1.02 5.59
C VAL A 81 14.30 1.28 4.13
N MET A 82 13.46 2.00 3.39
CA MET A 82 13.78 2.41 2.02
C MET A 82 15.01 3.32 1.98
N ALA A 83 15.10 4.30 2.88
CA ALA A 83 16.21 5.24 2.93
C ALA A 83 17.55 4.54 3.27
N GLU A 84 17.56 3.57 4.19
CA GLU A 84 18.73 2.74 4.50
C GLU A 84 19.19 1.92 3.28
N ASN A 85 18.27 1.54 2.41
CA ASN A 85 18.57 0.85 1.15
C ASN A 85 18.91 1.82 -0.01
N GLY A 86 19.00 3.13 0.25
CA GLY A 86 19.38 4.16 -0.73
C GLY A 86 18.21 4.74 -1.52
N LEU A 87 16.97 4.53 -1.10
CA LEU A 87 15.76 5.09 -1.70
C LEU A 87 15.13 6.13 -0.77
N ARG A 88 15.81 7.26 -0.56
CA ARG A 88 15.25 8.36 0.24
C ARG A 88 14.35 9.25 -0.60
N ARG A 89 13.14 9.50 -0.10
CA ARG A 89 12.18 10.43 -0.71
C ARG A 89 12.83 11.79 -1.00
N GLY A 90 12.60 12.33 -2.19
CA GLY A 90 13.15 13.61 -2.67
C GLY A 90 14.58 13.53 -3.23
N GLU A 91 15.38 12.54 -2.84
CA GLU A 91 16.71 12.35 -3.41
C GLU A 91 16.61 11.82 -4.84
N ASN A 92 17.40 12.42 -5.74
CA ASN A 92 17.36 12.11 -7.19
C ASN A 92 15.94 12.14 -7.75
N GLY A 93 15.08 13.02 -7.26
CA GLY A 93 13.69 13.15 -7.70
C GLY A 93 12.77 11.97 -7.32
N LEU A 94 13.19 11.08 -6.42
CA LEU A 94 12.38 9.95 -5.98
C LEU A 94 11.07 10.45 -5.34
N LYS A 95 9.95 10.00 -5.88
CA LYS A 95 8.63 10.19 -5.27
C LYS A 95 8.14 8.88 -4.70
N ILE A 96 7.53 8.96 -3.53
CA ILE A 96 6.95 7.80 -2.84
C ILE A 96 5.50 8.09 -2.56
N TYR A 97 4.62 7.24 -3.08
CA TYR A 97 3.18 7.29 -2.85
C TYR A 97 2.78 6.24 -1.82
N VAL A 98 1.61 6.42 -1.23
CA VAL A 98 0.95 5.40 -0.42
C VAL A 98 -0.35 5.01 -1.10
N MET A 99 -0.66 3.72 -1.07
CA MET A 99 -1.98 3.28 -1.48
C MET A 99 -2.98 3.60 -0.36
N CYS A 100 -4.04 4.32 -0.70
CA CYS A 100 -5.11 4.68 0.22
C CYS A 100 -6.22 3.63 0.12
N GLU A 101 -6.08 2.58 0.91
CA GLU A 101 -6.90 1.38 0.80
C GLU A 101 -7.44 0.89 2.15
N ILE A 102 -7.04 1.54 3.26
CA ILE A 102 -7.53 1.25 4.60
C ILE A 102 -8.29 2.48 5.11
N PRO A 103 -9.42 2.35 5.81
CA PRO A 103 -10.15 3.49 6.37
C PRO A 103 -9.28 4.43 7.22
N ALA A 104 -8.26 3.90 7.90
CA ALA A 104 -7.29 4.70 8.64
C ALA A 104 -6.49 5.68 7.75
N ASN A 105 -6.20 5.31 6.49
CA ASN A 105 -5.56 6.22 5.53
C ASN A 105 -6.47 7.40 5.20
N VAL A 106 -7.78 7.16 5.10
CA VAL A 106 -8.79 8.19 4.81
C VAL A 106 -8.91 9.17 5.97
N VAL A 107 -9.08 8.63 7.18
CA VAL A 107 -9.24 9.44 8.41
C VAL A 107 -8.00 10.29 8.67
N LEU A 108 -6.81 9.76 8.37
CA LEU A 108 -5.53 10.43 8.62
C LEU A 108 -4.86 10.94 7.34
N ALA A 109 -5.62 11.19 6.27
CA ALA A 109 -5.08 11.53 4.96
C ALA A 109 -4.08 12.70 5.01
N GLY A 110 -4.40 13.79 5.71
CA GLY A 110 -3.47 14.92 5.88
C GLY A 110 -2.17 14.56 6.63
N ALA A 111 -2.19 13.57 7.52
CA ALA A 111 -1.00 13.09 8.22
C ALA A 111 -0.14 12.16 7.36
N PHE A 112 -0.76 11.36 6.50
CA PHE A 112 -0.08 10.58 5.47
C PHE A 112 0.51 11.48 4.37
N ALA A 113 -0.17 12.55 3.97
CA ALA A 113 0.29 13.50 2.96
C ALA A 113 1.59 14.22 3.34
N ARG A 114 1.90 14.32 4.64
CA ARG A 114 3.22 14.84 5.09
C ARG A 114 4.37 13.87 4.81
N ARG A 115 4.09 12.57 4.72
CA ARG A 115 5.08 11.49 4.59
C ARG A 115 5.24 11.00 3.15
N PHE A 116 4.20 11.13 2.34
CA PHE A 116 4.16 10.68 0.95
C PHE A 116 3.90 11.83 -0.01
N ASP A 117 4.34 11.69 -1.26
CA ASP A 117 4.16 12.70 -2.32
C ASP A 117 2.79 12.60 -3.01
N GLY A 118 2.04 11.54 -2.72
CA GLY A 118 0.72 11.32 -3.27
C GLY A 118 0.07 10.03 -2.79
N PHE A 119 -1.17 9.86 -3.23
CA PHE A 119 -2.05 8.74 -2.93
C PHE A 119 -2.46 8.04 -4.21
N SER A 120 -2.60 6.72 -4.15
CA SER A 120 -3.40 5.96 -5.10
C SER A 120 -4.51 5.25 -4.33
N ILE A 121 -5.76 5.58 -4.60
CA ILE A 121 -6.89 4.97 -3.90
C ILE A 121 -7.05 3.54 -4.44
N GLY A 122 -6.85 2.55 -3.57
CA GLY A 122 -7.14 1.14 -3.86
C GLY A 122 -8.59 0.85 -3.54
N SER A 123 -9.49 1.04 -4.51
CA SER A 123 -10.94 1.00 -4.26
C SER A 123 -11.44 -0.37 -3.82
N ASN A 124 -10.77 -1.45 -4.26
CA ASN A 124 -11.10 -2.81 -3.86
C ASN A 124 -10.96 -3.02 -2.35
N ASP A 125 -9.74 -2.95 -1.82
CA ASP A 125 -9.48 -3.14 -0.39
C ASP A 125 -10.16 -2.07 0.46
N LEU A 126 -10.29 -0.83 -0.05
CA LEU A 126 -11.04 0.21 0.65
C LEU A 126 -12.52 -0.15 0.80
N THR A 127 -13.14 -0.69 -0.24
CA THR A 127 -14.53 -1.17 -0.20
C THR A 127 -14.65 -2.34 0.76
N GLN A 128 -13.77 -3.34 0.66
CA GLN A 128 -13.77 -4.51 1.54
C GLN A 128 -13.69 -4.09 3.02
N LEU A 129 -12.78 -3.19 3.37
CA LEU A 129 -12.57 -2.77 4.75
C LEU A 129 -13.61 -1.75 5.25
N THR A 130 -14.21 -0.97 4.35
CA THR A 130 -15.28 -0.02 4.71
C THR A 130 -16.59 -0.76 4.98
N LEU A 131 -16.93 -1.74 4.14
CA LEU A 131 -18.17 -2.51 4.25
C LEU A 131 -18.03 -3.77 5.11
N GLY A 132 -16.80 -4.18 5.45
CA GLY A 132 -16.54 -5.38 6.22
C GLY A 132 -16.84 -6.67 5.44
N VAL A 133 -16.54 -6.67 4.14
CA VAL A 133 -16.84 -7.79 3.23
C VAL A 133 -15.56 -8.39 2.66
N ASP A 134 -15.50 -9.71 2.60
CA ASP A 134 -14.50 -10.40 1.81
C ASP A 134 -15.04 -10.61 0.40
N ARG A 135 -14.39 -10.04 -0.62
CA ARG A 135 -14.80 -10.22 -2.02
C ARG A 135 -14.59 -11.65 -2.51
N ASP A 136 -13.69 -12.40 -1.85
CA ASP A 136 -13.44 -13.80 -2.17
C ASP A 136 -14.53 -14.71 -1.54
N SER A 137 -15.40 -14.16 -0.68
CA SER A 137 -16.56 -14.86 -0.12
C SER A 137 -17.75 -14.78 -1.08
N GLU A 138 -18.02 -15.87 -1.81
CA GLU A 138 -19.19 -16.00 -2.70
C GLU A 138 -20.52 -15.72 -2.01
N LEU A 139 -20.63 -15.96 -0.69
CA LEU A 139 -21.85 -15.68 0.09
C LEU A 139 -22.14 -14.19 0.29
N LEU A 140 -21.14 -13.34 0.11
CA LEU A 140 -21.21 -11.90 0.38
C LEU A 140 -20.91 -11.06 -0.87
N SER A 141 -20.76 -11.69 -2.04
CA SER A 141 -20.43 -10.99 -3.29
C SER A 141 -21.40 -9.86 -3.61
N ASP A 142 -22.69 -10.06 -3.30
CA ASP A 142 -23.75 -9.10 -3.56
C ASP A 142 -23.70 -7.86 -2.64
N LEU A 143 -22.94 -7.93 -1.53
CA LEU A 143 -22.72 -6.81 -0.61
C LEU A 143 -21.49 -5.97 -0.98
N PHE A 144 -20.64 -6.44 -1.89
CA PHE A 144 -19.49 -5.69 -2.35
C PHE A 144 -19.94 -4.66 -3.40
N ASP A 145 -19.95 -3.38 -3.02
CA ASP A 145 -20.29 -2.28 -3.92
C ASP A 145 -19.33 -1.09 -3.73
N GLU A 146 -18.49 -0.85 -4.74
CA GLU A 146 -17.59 0.31 -4.77
C GLU A 146 -18.36 1.65 -4.87
N GLN A 147 -19.64 1.61 -5.24
CA GLN A 147 -20.53 2.77 -5.29
C GLN A 147 -21.36 2.96 -4.02
N ASP A 148 -21.15 2.17 -2.97
CA ASP A 148 -21.81 2.40 -1.69
C ASP A 148 -21.49 3.81 -1.16
N GLU A 149 -22.45 4.45 -0.50
CA GLU A 149 -22.33 5.82 -0.04
C GLU A 149 -21.20 5.99 1.01
N ALA A 150 -20.92 4.97 1.82
CA ALA A 150 -19.78 4.98 2.72
C ALA A 150 -18.45 4.97 1.96
N VAL A 151 -18.35 4.17 0.88
CA VAL A 151 -17.15 4.10 0.04
C VAL A 151 -16.94 5.40 -0.72
N LYS A 152 -18.00 5.94 -1.35
CA LYS A 152 -17.95 7.26 -2.01
C LYS A 152 -17.53 8.36 -1.04
N TRP A 153 -18.05 8.34 0.19
CA TRP A 153 -17.64 9.29 1.22
C TRP A 153 -16.15 9.16 1.53
N MET A 154 -15.64 7.93 1.68
CA MET A 154 -14.22 7.67 1.92
C MET A 154 -13.35 8.25 0.78
N ILE A 155 -13.68 7.92 -0.47
CA ILE A 155 -12.96 8.40 -1.67
C ILE A 155 -12.99 9.93 -1.75
N SER A 156 -14.16 10.54 -1.60
CA SER A 156 -14.33 11.99 -1.67
C SER A 156 -13.53 12.70 -0.57
N ASN A 157 -13.52 12.13 0.64
CA ASN A 157 -12.76 12.68 1.75
C ASN A 157 -11.23 12.62 1.51
N VAL A 158 -10.71 11.49 1.00
CA VAL A 158 -9.28 11.38 0.63
C VAL A 158 -8.90 12.43 -0.40
N ILE A 159 -9.70 12.59 -1.45
CA ILE A 159 -9.42 13.56 -2.52
C ILE A 159 -9.36 14.98 -1.95
N ARG A 160 -10.33 15.35 -1.11
CA ARG A 160 -10.39 16.66 -0.46
C ARG A 160 -9.16 16.91 0.42
N GLU A 161 -8.86 15.99 1.33
CA GLU A 161 -7.75 16.15 2.28
C GLU A 161 -6.38 16.12 1.58
N ALA A 162 -6.20 15.26 0.58
CA ALA A 162 -4.97 15.20 -0.22
C ALA A 162 -4.74 16.52 -0.96
N HIS A 163 -5.76 17.07 -1.62
CA HIS A 163 -5.66 18.36 -2.31
C HIS A 163 -5.40 19.52 -1.32
N ALA A 164 -6.05 19.53 -0.16
CA ALA A 164 -5.80 20.52 0.88
C ALA A 164 -4.36 20.47 1.40
N ALA A 165 -3.74 19.28 1.41
CA ALA A 165 -2.34 19.08 1.77
C ALA A 165 -1.36 19.26 0.60
N GLY A 166 -1.84 19.58 -0.61
CA GLY A 166 -1.01 19.72 -1.82
C GLY A 166 -0.45 18.40 -2.37
N ALA A 167 -0.98 17.26 -1.93
CA ALA A 167 -0.59 15.93 -2.40
C ALA A 167 -1.38 15.53 -3.65
N LYS A 168 -0.74 14.76 -4.54
CA LYS A 168 -1.43 14.18 -5.70
C LYS A 168 -2.32 13.01 -5.27
N VAL A 169 -3.43 12.80 -5.97
CA VAL A 169 -4.31 11.65 -5.75
C VAL A 169 -4.68 11.04 -7.10
N GLY A 170 -4.62 9.72 -7.18
CA GLY A 170 -5.15 8.93 -8.29
C GLY A 170 -6.04 7.80 -7.76
N LEU A 171 -6.78 7.14 -8.66
CA LEU A 171 -7.62 5.99 -8.36
C LEU A 171 -7.08 4.77 -9.11
N CYS A 172 -6.99 3.63 -8.42
CA CYS A 172 -6.61 2.34 -8.98
C CYS A 172 -7.69 1.33 -8.61
N GLY A 173 -8.31 0.70 -9.61
CA GLY A 173 -9.43 -0.21 -9.41
C GLY A 173 -10.24 -0.40 -10.67
N GLN A 174 -11.29 -1.22 -10.56
CA GLN A 174 -12.25 -1.45 -11.65
C GLN A 174 -13.41 -0.45 -11.64
N ALA A 175 -13.53 0.37 -10.59
CA ALA A 175 -14.46 1.48 -10.52
C ALA A 175 -14.24 2.47 -11.69
N PRO A 176 -15.31 2.86 -12.42
CA PRO A 176 -15.23 3.78 -13.56
C PRO A 176 -14.87 5.23 -13.19
#